data_AF-A0A1Q5ZTA1-F1
#
_entry.id   AF-A0A1Q5ZTA1-F1
#
_cell.length_a   1.000
_cell.length_b   1.000
_cell.length_c   1.000
_cell.angle_alpha   90.00
_cell.angle_beta   90.00
_cell.angle_gamma   90.00
#
_symmetry.space_group_name_H-M   'P 1'
#
loop_
_entity.id
_entity.type
_entity.pdbx_description
1 polymer ?
#
loop_
_entity_poly.entity_id
_entity_poly.type
_entity_poly.pdbx_seq_one_letter_code
_entity_poly.pdbx_strand_id
1 'polypeptide(L)' 'MPDDFEDLLATNINEKQYFEAFSYSKRKEYLEWFVDTKTEATRQKRMNTAVEWLAEGKSRNWKYQ' A
#
# COMPACT_ATOMS: atom_id res chain seq x y z
N MET A 1 0.09 7.12 8.42
CA MET A 1 0.20 6.71 7.00
C MET A 1 0.88 7.86 6.27
N PRO A 2 1.79 7.63 5.31
CA PRO A 2 2.37 8.71 4.53
C PRO A 2 1.30 9.48 3.73
N ASP A 3 1.40 10.81 3.70
CA ASP A 3 0.40 11.69 3.06
C ASP A 3 0.27 11.39 1.54
N ASP A 4 1.40 11.10 0.88
CA ASP A 4 1.46 10.73 -0.53
C ASP A 4 0.72 9.42 -0.85
N PHE A 5 0.69 8.47 0.09
CA PHE A 5 -0.13 7.26 -0.07
C PHE A 5 -1.61 7.55 0.17
N GLU A 6 -1.95 8.51 1.02
CA GLU A 6 -3.33 8.93 1.24
C GLU A 6 -3.93 9.58 0.00
N ASP A 7 -3.18 10.50 -0.61
CA ASP A 7 -3.56 11.14 -1.87
C ASP A 7 -3.74 10.10 -2.99
N LEU A 8 -2.86 9.11 -3.03
CA LEU A 8 -2.91 8.06 -4.04
C LEU A 8 -4.12 7.12 -3.81
N LEU A 9 -4.48 6.82 -2.56
CA LEU A 9 -5.71 6.09 -2.24
C LEU A 9 -6.99 6.94 -2.43
N ALA A 10 -6.91 8.26 -2.28
CA ALA A 10 -8.06 9.15 -2.50
C ALA A 10 -8.50 9.15 -3.98
N THR A 11 -7.56 8.94 -4.90
CA THR A 11 -7.86 8.79 -6.33
C THR A 11 -8.28 7.35 -6.72
N ASN A 12 -7.92 6.36 -5.90
CA ASN A 12 -8.13 4.93 -6.14
C ASN A 12 -9.07 4.33 -5.08
N ILE A 13 -10.37 4.64 -5.21
CA ILE A 13 -11.39 4.37 -4.17
C ILE A 13 -11.55 2.86 -3.90
N ASN A 14 -11.46 2.01 -4.93
CA ASN A 14 -11.62 0.56 -4.77
C ASN A 14 -10.44 -0.03 -3.96
N GLU A 15 -9.24 0.39 -4.29
CA GLU A 15 -7.99 -0.01 -3.66
C GLU A 15 -7.92 0.47 -2.22
N LYS A 16 -8.45 1.68 -1.96
CA LYS A 16 -8.66 2.20 -0.61
C LYS A 16 -9.58 1.30 0.21
N GLN A 17 -10.70 0.84 -0.36
CA GLN A 17 -11.59 -0.09 0.34
C GLN A 17 -10.91 -1.42 0.68
N TYR A 18 -10.13 -1.99 -0.26
CA TYR A 18 -9.36 -3.20 0.02
C TYR A 18 -8.31 -2.97 1.12
N PHE A 19 -7.59 -1.84 1.07
CA PHE A 19 -6.61 -1.49 2.07
C PHE A 19 -7.24 -1.31 3.46
N GLU A 20 -8.38 -0.61 3.54
CA GLU A 20 -9.11 -0.40 4.80
C GLU A 20 -9.72 -1.68 5.36
N ALA A 21 -10.17 -2.59 4.48
CA ALA A 21 -10.69 -3.90 4.85
C ALA A 21 -9.60 -4.85 5.41
N PHE A 22 -8.32 -4.57 5.15
CA PHE A 22 -7.23 -5.37 5.70
C PHE A 22 -7.07 -5.21 7.21
N SER A 23 -6.60 -6.30 7.85
CA SER A 23 -6.23 -6.27 9.26
C SER A 23 -5.13 -5.23 9.52
N TYR A 24 -5.02 -4.79 10.78
CA TYR A 24 -4.00 -3.84 11.19
C TYR A 24 -2.59 -4.27 10.77
N SER A 25 -2.25 -5.56 10.94
CA SER A 25 -0.94 -6.10 10.56
C SER A 25 -0.68 -5.99 9.05
N LYS A 26 -1.65 -6.36 8.21
CA LYS A 26 -1.52 -6.27 6.75
C LYS A 26 -1.35 -4.82 6.28
N ARG A 27 -2.10 -3.88 6.86
CA ARG A 27 -1.92 -2.45 6.58
C ARG A 27 -0.54 -1.98 7.02
N LYS A 28 -0.10 -2.36 8.22
CA LYS A 28 1.20 -2.02 8.77
C LYS A 28 2.35 -2.52 7.88
N GLU A 29 2.27 -3.71 7.32
CA GLU A 29 3.27 -4.25 6.39
C GLU A 29 3.48 -3.36 5.15
N TYR A 30 2.39 -2.83 4.57
CA TYR A 30 2.50 -1.87 3.47
C TYR A 30 3.16 -0.57 3.91
N LEU A 31 2.73 -0.02 5.05
CA LEU A 31 3.28 1.23 5.56
C LEU A 31 4.77 1.10 5.90
N GLU A 32 5.17 0.01 6.57
CA GLU A 32 6.57 -0.32 6.86
C GLU A 32 7.38 -0.45 5.56
N TRP A 33 6.83 -1.09 4.53
CA TRP A 33 7.47 -1.17 3.23
C TRP A 33 7.67 0.21 2.58
N PHE A 34 6.79 1.18 2.81
CA PHE A 34 6.98 2.53 2.28
C PHE A 34 8.04 3.33 3.05
N VAL A 35 8.03 3.26 4.38
CA VAL A 35 8.96 4.05 5.23
C VAL A 35 10.36 3.45 5.31
N ASP A 36 10.53 2.18 4.95
CA ASP A 36 11.83 1.49 4.92
C ASP A 36 12.83 2.13 3.94
N THR A 37 12.36 2.79 2.87
CA THR A 37 13.24 3.48 1.92
C THR A 37 13.32 4.98 2.20
N LYS A 38 14.54 5.53 2.19
CA LYS A 38 14.80 6.98 2.31
C LYS A 38 14.65 7.73 0.97
N THR A 39 14.52 7.01 -0.14
CA THR A 39 14.47 7.60 -1.48
C THR A 39 13.03 7.79 -1.90
N GLU A 40 12.63 9.05 -2.09
CA GLU A 40 11.27 9.43 -2.54
C GLU A 40 10.85 8.66 -3.80
N ALA A 41 11.70 8.62 -4.82
CA ALA A 41 11.41 7.91 -6.06
C ALA A 41 11.16 6.40 -5.86
N THR A 42 11.85 5.77 -4.90
CA THR A 42 11.62 4.36 -4.56
C THR A 42 10.32 4.21 -3.78
N ARG A 43 10.03 5.13 -2.84
CA ARG A 43 8.78 5.12 -2.06
C ARG A 43 7.56 5.21 -2.99
N GLN A 44 7.58 6.15 -3.94
CA GLN A 44 6.53 6.30 -4.96
C GLN A 44 6.35 5.03 -5.80
N LYS A 45 7.44 4.41 -6.25
CA LYS A 45 7.38 3.12 -6.97
C LYS A 45 6.72 2.02 -6.12
N ARG A 46 7.06 1.93 -4.82
CA ARG A 46 6.47 0.96 -3.90
C ARG A 46 4.97 1.20 -3.71
N MET A 47 4.54 2.45 -3.58
CA MET A 47 3.11 2.82 -3.46
C MET A 47 2.32 2.47 -4.71
N ASN A 48 2.85 2.75 -5.90
CA ASN A 48 2.22 2.36 -7.16
C ASN A 48 2.04 0.84 -7.25
N THR A 49 3.10 0.07 -6.96
CA THR A 49 2.99 -1.40 -6.89
C THR A 49 2.01 -1.88 -5.83
N ALA A 50 1.91 -1.17 -4.69
CA ALA A 50 0.94 -1.51 -3.66
C ALA A 50 -0.49 -1.35 -4.17
N VAL A 51 -0.78 -0.29 -4.91
CA VAL A 51 -2.11 -0.05 -5.51
C VAL A 51 -2.45 -1.08 -6.58
N GLU A 52 -1.50 -1.47 -7.43
CA GLU A 52 -1.70 -2.59 -8.35
C GLU A 52 -2.12 -3.88 -7.62
N TRP A 53 -1.48 -4.17 -6.47
CA TRP A 53 -1.82 -5.36 -5.68
C TRP A 53 -3.14 -5.22 -4.93
N LEU A 54 -3.45 -4.02 -4.43
CA LEU A 54 -4.72 -3.72 -3.79
C LEU A 54 -5.88 -3.82 -4.77
N ALA A 55 -5.69 -3.43 -6.04
CA ALA A 55 -6.67 -3.62 -7.10
C ALA A 55 -6.99 -5.11 -7.33
N GLU A 56 -6.01 -5.99 -7.09
CA GLU A 56 -6.17 -7.44 -7.11
C GLU A 56 -6.60 -8.03 -5.74
N GLY A 57 -6.82 -7.21 -4.71
CA GLY A 57 -7.18 -7.66 -3.35
C GLY A 57 -6.06 -8.39 -2.61
N LYS A 58 -4.81 -8.29 -3.08
CA LYS A 58 -3.64 -8.98 -2.52
C LYS A 58 -3.02 -8.15 -1.41
N SER A 59 -2.57 -8.81 -0.34
CA SER A 59 -1.75 -8.17 0.71
C SER A 59 -0.26 -8.23 0.37
N ARG A 60 0.59 -7.41 0.99
CA ARG A 60 2.02 -7.31 0.68
C ARG A 60 2.73 -8.67 0.63
N ASN A 61 2.46 -9.56 1.59
CA ASN A 61 3.09 -10.88 1.68
C ASN A 61 2.22 -12.02 1.13
N TRP A 62 1.31 -11.75 0.18
CA TRP A 62 0.37 -12.74 -0.35
C TRP A 62 1.01 -14.02 -0.92
N LYS A 63 2.26 -13.97 -1.38
CA LYS A 63 3.00 -15.15 -1.89
C LYS A 63 3.47 -16.11 -0.80
N TYR A 64 3.44 -15.69 0.46
CA TYR A 64 3.87 -16.49 1.62
C TYR A 64 2.68 -16.90 2.50
N GLN A 65 1.45 -16.60 2.06
CA GLN A 65 0.22 -16.97 2.75
C GLN A 65 -0.35 -18.30 2.25
#